data_AF-A0A397UG85-F1
#
_entry.id   AF-A0A397UG85-F1
#
_cell.length_a   1.000
_cell.length_b   1.000
_cell.length_c   1.000
_cell.angle_alpha   90.00
_cell.angle_beta   90.00
_cell.angle_gamma   90.00
#
_symmetry.space_group_name_H-M   'P 1'
#
loop_
_entity.id
_entity.type
_entity.pdbx_description
1 polymer ?
#
loop_
_entity_poly.entity_id
_entity_poly.type
_entity_poly.pdbx_seq_one_letter_code
_entity_poly.pdbx_strand_id
1 'polypeptide(L)'
;MEYPTSTFIGIDDDEARARIQIELPNAEFIHHNDMLEGLPFPDDTFDLVSQRFFTTVSINKWEMFILPEIIRVLKPNSYFEFMEMPTWNNMGPVTKEIVKSFDDYLETINVHHTDPLLLEKILKHSELVKNVNRCSKTTHLWKGMIGQLLFRNQIQKIASHKSGLCGYLKIGEKQFDSMLETMQVEIVNYKSSLTTYRIYGEKI
;
A
#
# COMPACT_ATOMS: atom_id res chain seq x y z
N MET A 1 13.27 22.76 -5.37
CA MET A 1 12.50 21.93 -4.44
C MET A 1 11.12 22.54 -4.28
N GLU A 2 10.08 21.71 -4.28
CA GLU A 2 8.67 22.16 -4.20
C GLU A 2 8.27 22.58 -2.76
N TYR A 3 8.97 22.07 -1.73
CA TYR A 3 8.71 22.35 -0.31
C TYR A 3 10.00 22.63 0.48
N PRO A 4 10.71 23.74 0.21
CA PRO A 4 12.05 23.98 0.75
C PRO A 4 12.10 24.28 2.26
N THR A 5 10.97 24.61 2.88
CA THR A 5 10.86 24.92 4.31
C THR A 5 10.34 23.75 5.14
N SER A 6 9.98 22.64 4.51
CA SER A 6 9.49 21.44 5.18
C SER A 6 10.63 20.48 5.47
N THR A 7 10.55 19.78 6.59
CA THR A 7 11.44 18.64 6.91
C THR A 7 10.66 17.34 6.74
N PHE A 8 11.23 16.38 6.04
CA PHE A 8 10.62 15.07 5.80
C PHE A 8 11.41 13.98 6.52
N ILE A 9 10.71 13.09 7.21
CA ILE A 9 11.32 11.90 7.81
C ILE A 9 10.66 10.68 7.18
N GLY A 10 11.44 9.90 6.43
CA GLY A 10 11.03 8.61 5.89
C GLY A 10 11.36 7.48 6.86
N ILE A 11 10.45 6.53 7.01
CA ILE A 11 10.65 5.32 7.80
C ILE A 11 10.35 4.08 6.95
N ASP A 12 11.16 3.04 7.09
CA ASP A 12 11.00 1.75 6.40
C ASP A 12 11.69 0.65 7.23
N ASP A 13 11.16 -0.58 7.17
CA ASP A 13 11.74 -1.76 7.82
C ASP A 13 12.83 -2.42 6.96
N ASP A 14 12.95 -2.03 5.69
CA ASP A 14 14.01 -2.46 4.80
C ASP A 14 15.22 -1.50 4.90
N GLU A 15 16.24 -1.94 5.61
CA GLU A 15 17.51 -1.22 5.75
C GLU A 15 18.12 -0.82 4.39
N ALA A 16 17.90 -1.61 3.32
CA ALA A 16 18.39 -1.27 2.00
C ALA A 16 17.64 -0.11 1.37
N ARG A 17 16.35 0.07 1.68
CA ARG A 17 15.56 1.24 1.25
C ARG A 17 15.89 2.50 2.05
N ALA A 18 16.28 2.35 3.31
CA ALA A 18 16.71 3.47 4.16
C ALA A 18 18.09 4.05 3.79
N ARG A 19 18.92 3.30 3.03
CA ARG A 19 20.25 3.75 2.56
C ARG A 19 20.17 4.63 1.31
N ILE A 20 19.71 5.87 1.47
CA ILE A 20 19.79 6.85 0.39
C ILE A 20 21.24 7.35 0.25
N GLN A 21 21.84 7.11 -0.91
CA GLN A 21 23.23 7.51 -1.22
C GLN A 21 23.36 8.96 -1.74
N ILE A 22 22.24 9.68 -1.80
CA ILE A 22 22.13 11.05 -2.29
C ILE A 22 21.78 11.93 -1.09
N GLU A 23 22.51 13.03 -0.90
CA GLU A 23 22.17 14.01 0.12
C GLU A 23 20.82 14.65 -0.18
N LEU A 24 19.89 14.54 0.77
CA LEU A 24 18.59 15.18 0.70
C LEU A 24 18.58 16.37 1.67
N PRO A 25 18.56 17.61 1.17
CA PRO A 25 18.79 18.81 1.99
C PRO A 25 17.71 19.08 3.05
N ASN A 26 16.56 18.42 2.96
CA ASN A 26 15.44 18.59 3.87
C ASN A 26 14.70 17.28 4.16
N ALA A 27 15.36 16.13 3.96
CA ALA A 27 14.78 14.83 4.26
C ALA A 27 15.79 13.86 4.86
N GLU A 28 15.35 13.05 5.81
CA GLU A 28 16.14 11.98 6.42
C GLU A 28 15.38 10.66 6.38
N PHE A 29 16.12 9.54 6.41
CA PHE A 29 15.56 8.19 6.40
C PHE A 29 16.03 7.44 7.64
N ILE A 30 15.08 6.85 8.35
CA ILE A 30 15.31 6.08 9.56
C ILE A 30 14.86 4.65 9.29
N HIS A 31 15.77 3.71 9.49
CA HIS A 31 15.42 2.30 9.54
C HIS A 31 14.70 1.98 10.84
N HIS A 32 13.51 1.39 10.77
CA HIS A 32 12.71 1.04 11.94
C HIS A 32 11.97 -0.28 11.69
N ASN A 33 12.32 -1.29 12.49
CA ASN A 33 12.00 -2.69 12.20
C ASN A 33 10.51 -3.03 12.21
N ASP A 34 9.70 -2.43 13.10
CA ASP A 34 8.30 -2.81 13.22
C ASP A 34 7.40 -1.67 13.69
N MET A 35 6.53 -1.22 12.79
CA MET A 35 5.46 -0.26 13.09
C MET A 35 4.52 -0.73 14.21
N LEU A 36 4.47 -2.03 14.50
CA LEU A 36 3.68 -2.61 15.59
C LEU A 36 4.34 -2.44 16.96
N GLU A 37 5.65 -2.14 17.02
CA GLU A 37 6.38 -1.80 18.25
C GLU A 37 6.25 -0.31 18.62
N GLY A 38 5.70 0.49 17.71
CA GLY A 38 5.46 1.92 17.90
C GLY A 38 6.52 2.80 17.25
N LEU A 39 6.09 4.00 16.87
CA LEU A 39 6.92 4.95 16.15
C LEU A 39 7.99 5.55 17.06
N PRO A 40 9.26 5.68 16.60
CA PRO A 40 10.38 6.16 17.39
C PRO A 40 10.39 7.70 17.54
N PHE A 41 9.22 8.30 17.68
CA PHE A 41 9.03 9.75 17.77
C PHE A 41 8.21 10.12 19.00
N PRO A 42 8.48 11.28 19.61
CA PRO A 42 7.63 11.83 20.66
C PRO A 42 6.20 12.10 20.18
N ASP A 43 5.30 12.26 21.14
CA ASP A 43 3.95 12.73 20.90
C ASP A 43 3.97 14.13 20.25
N ASP A 44 2.97 14.45 19.44
CA ASP A 44 2.78 15.78 18.86
C ASP A 44 4.02 16.35 18.11
N THR A 45 4.69 15.49 17.34
CA THR A 45 5.92 15.84 16.61
C THR A 45 5.63 16.38 15.21
N PHE A 46 4.72 15.76 14.45
CA PHE A 46 4.54 16.00 13.02
C PHE A 46 3.31 16.83 12.70
N ASP A 47 3.45 17.71 11.71
CA ASP A 47 2.34 18.48 11.13
C ASP A 47 1.58 17.69 10.03
N LEU A 48 2.20 16.64 9.51
CA LEU A 48 1.63 15.72 8.52
C LEU A 48 2.25 14.33 8.66
N VAL A 49 1.42 13.28 8.66
CA VAL A 49 1.85 11.90 8.46
C VAL A 49 1.24 11.37 7.16
N SER A 50 2.09 10.97 6.22
CA SER A 50 1.66 10.34 4.96
C SER A 50 2.16 8.91 4.91
N GLN A 51 1.24 7.96 4.75
CA GLN A 51 1.55 6.54 4.57
C GLN A 51 0.97 6.09 3.22
N ARG A 52 1.75 5.28 2.49
CA ARG A 52 1.33 4.73 1.19
C ARG A 52 1.67 3.25 1.08
N PHE A 53 0.73 2.49 0.53
CA PHE A 53 0.89 1.10 0.13
C PHE A 53 1.39 0.15 1.22
N PHE A 54 0.93 0.32 2.46
CA PHE A 54 1.14 -0.62 3.55
C PHE A 54 0.09 -1.74 3.44
N THR A 55 0.11 -2.39 2.27
CA THR A 55 -0.97 -3.24 1.72
C THR A 55 -1.05 -4.64 2.35
N THR A 56 -0.17 -4.97 3.29
CA THR A 56 -0.01 -6.34 3.86
C THR A 56 -0.24 -6.36 5.36
N VAL A 57 -1.16 -5.52 5.83
CA VAL A 57 -1.51 -5.40 7.25
C VAL A 57 -3.00 -5.57 7.43
N SER A 58 -3.37 -6.48 8.34
CA SER A 58 -4.78 -6.69 8.70
C SER A 58 -5.40 -5.44 9.31
N ILE A 59 -6.69 -5.25 9.10
CA ILE A 59 -7.42 -4.12 9.68
C ILE A 59 -7.33 -4.06 11.21
N ASN A 60 -7.30 -5.21 11.90
CA ASN A 60 -7.17 -5.26 13.36
C ASN A 60 -5.83 -4.67 13.83
N LYS A 61 -4.75 -4.93 13.08
CA LYS A 61 -3.43 -4.32 13.37
C LYS A 61 -3.42 -2.82 13.12
N TRP A 62 -4.14 -2.37 12.08
CA TRP A 62 -4.35 -0.95 11.84
C TRP A 62 -5.04 -0.28 13.03
N GLU A 63 -6.16 -0.83 13.48
CA GLU A 63 -6.96 -0.27 14.56
C GLU A 63 -6.23 -0.30 15.92
N MET A 64 -5.58 -1.42 16.26
CA MET A 64 -4.99 -1.61 17.59
C MET A 64 -3.60 -1.01 17.77
N PHE A 65 -2.78 -0.92 16.71
CA PHE A 65 -1.36 -0.56 16.83
C PHE A 65 -0.97 0.64 15.97
N ILE A 66 -1.32 0.63 14.68
CA ILE A 66 -0.76 1.60 13.73
C ILE A 66 -1.48 2.96 13.81
N LEU A 67 -2.82 2.98 13.81
CA LEU A 67 -3.57 4.23 13.90
C LEU A 67 -3.29 4.98 15.21
N PRO A 68 -3.29 4.33 16.40
CA PRO A 68 -2.94 5.01 17.64
C PRO A 68 -1.57 5.69 17.58
N GLU A 69 -0.56 5.01 17.02
CA GLU A 69 0.80 5.55 16.93
C GLU A 69 0.92 6.71 15.93
N ILE A 70 0.28 6.60 14.76
CA ILE A 70 0.21 7.71 13.79
C ILE A 70 -0.45 8.94 14.41
N ILE A 71 -1.54 8.75 15.14
CA ILE A 71 -2.27 9.83 15.81
C ILE A 71 -1.45 10.40 16.97
N ARG A 72 -0.74 9.55 17.73
CA ARG A 72 0.12 9.97 18.85
C ARG A 72 1.18 10.97 18.38
N VAL A 73 1.88 10.65 17.29
CA VAL A 73 2.98 11.48 16.77
C VAL A 73 2.51 12.72 16.00
N LEU A 74 1.24 12.79 15.61
CA LEU A 74 0.67 14.00 14.99
C LEU A 74 0.37 15.07 16.02
N LYS A 75 0.64 16.34 15.73
CA LYS A 75 0.19 17.46 16.56
C LYS A 75 -1.34 17.61 16.53
N PRO A 76 -1.96 18.23 17.55
CA PRO A 76 -3.39 18.54 17.52
C PRO A 76 -3.73 19.41 16.31
N ASN A 77 -4.83 19.10 15.61
CA ASN A 77 -5.26 19.75 14.37
C ASN A 77 -4.32 19.55 13.15
N SER A 78 -3.36 18.63 13.23
CA SER A 78 -2.51 18.26 12.09
C SER A 78 -3.10 17.10 11.29
N TYR A 79 -2.56 16.89 10.08
CA TYR A 79 -3.20 16.06 9.07
C TYR A 79 -2.56 14.68 8.95
N PHE A 80 -3.38 13.68 8.60
CA PHE A 80 -2.89 12.41 8.11
C PHE A 80 -3.40 12.14 6.68
N GLU A 81 -2.66 11.33 5.95
CA GLU A 81 -3.06 10.82 4.65
C GLU A 81 -2.60 9.36 4.46
N PHE A 82 -3.54 8.48 4.15
CA PHE A 82 -3.30 7.08 3.82
C PHE A 82 -3.66 6.81 2.36
N MET A 83 -2.79 6.12 1.64
CA MET A 83 -3.06 5.72 0.26
C MET A 83 -2.94 4.21 0.10
N GLU A 84 -4.07 3.55 -0.17
CA GLU A 84 -4.18 2.10 -0.25
C GLU A 84 -4.89 1.63 -1.54
N MET A 85 -4.73 0.34 -1.83
CA MET A 85 -5.01 -0.20 -3.16
C MET A 85 -5.66 -1.59 -3.10
N PRO A 86 -7.00 -1.68 -3.19
CA PRO A 86 -7.71 -2.95 -3.06
C PRO A 86 -8.24 -3.50 -4.39
N THR A 87 -8.45 -2.67 -5.43
CA THR A 87 -9.40 -3.06 -6.49
C THR A 87 -8.80 -3.01 -7.89
N TRP A 88 -8.64 -4.19 -8.47
CA TRP A 88 -8.54 -4.37 -9.91
C TRP A 88 -9.95 -4.37 -10.54
N ASN A 89 -10.08 -3.70 -11.68
CA ASN A 89 -11.32 -3.62 -12.44
C ASN A 89 -11.09 -4.18 -13.85
N ASN A 90 -12.14 -4.77 -14.42
CA ASN A 90 -12.16 -5.33 -15.79
C ASN A 90 -10.99 -6.29 -16.03
N MET A 91 -10.75 -7.23 -15.11
CA MET A 91 -9.74 -8.28 -15.30
C MET A 91 -10.21 -9.28 -16.35
N GLY A 92 -9.28 -9.76 -17.19
CA GLY A 92 -9.52 -10.95 -17.98
C GLY A 92 -9.57 -12.22 -17.10
N PRO A 93 -10.03 -13.35 -17.65
CA PRO A 93 -10.22 -14.58 -16.89
C PRO A 93 -8.95 -15.07 -16.19
N VAL A 94 -7.80 -15.08 -16.87
CA VAL A 94 -6.53 -15.57 -16.31
C VAL A 94 -6.00 -14.59 -15.24
N THR A 95 -6.11 -13.30 -15.50
CA THR A 95 -5.74 -12.24 -14.54
C THR A 95 -6.58 -12.35 -13.27
N LYS A 96 -7.90 -12.57 -13.41
CA LYS A 96 -8.81 -12.73 -12.27
C LYS A 96 -8.46 -13.98 -11.46
N GLU A 97 -8.13 -15.08 -12.13
CA GLU A 97 -7.71 -16.33 -11.47
C GLU A 97 -6.43 -16.13 -10.67
N ILE A 98 -5.39 -15.52 -11.26
CA ILE A 98 -4.09 -15.32 -10.60
C ILE A 98 -4.21 -14.35 -9.43
N VAL A 99 -4.89 -13.21 -9.62
CA VAL A 99 -5.07 -12.22 -8.56
C VAL A 99 -5.83 -12.84 -7.38
N LYS A 100 -6.94 -13.55 -7.65
CA LYS A 100 -7.67 -14.24 -6.58
C LYS A 100 -6.81 -15.31 -5.89
N SER A 101 -6.08 -16.10 -6.66
CA SER A 101 -5.25 -17.17 -6.10
C SER A 101 -4.09 -16.63 -5.28
N PHE A 102 -3.56 -15.47 -5.66
CA PHE A 102 -2.56 -14.76 -4.91
C PHE A 102 -3.12 -14.22 -3.58
N ASP A 103 -4.31 -13.61 -3.61
CA ASP A 103 -4.99 -13.13 -2.40
C ASP A 103 -5.26 -14.30 -1.44
N ASP A 104 -5.85 -15.41 -1.92
CA ASP A 104 -6.11 -16.61 -1.12
C ASP A 104 -4.80 -17.21 -0.55
N TYR A 105 -3.74 -17.26 -1.37
CA TYR A 105 -2.42 -17.74 -0.93
C TYR A 105 -1.83 -16.87 0.19
N LEU A 106 -1.94 -15.55 0.08
CA LEU A 106 -1.45 -14.62 1.12
C LEU A 106 -2.17 -14.86 2.45
N GLU A 107 -3.48 -15.13 2.42
CA GLU A 107 -4.23 -15.51 3.63
C GLU A 107 -3.66 -16.77 4.29
N THR A 108 -3.24 -17.79 3.51
CA THR A 108 -2.64 -19.02 4.06
C THR A 108 -1.33 -18.80 4.80
N ILE A 109 -0.61 -17.72 4.49
CA ILE A 109 0.63 -17.32 5.17
C ILE A 109 0.40 -16.14 6.14
N ASN A 110 -0.85 -15.89 6.51
CA ASN A 110 -1.29 -14.85 7.45
C ASN A 110 -0.92 -13.41 7.03
N VAL A 111 -0.85 -13.18 5.72
CA VAL A 111 -0.68 -11.86 5.11
C VAL A 111 -2.05 -11.36 4.66
N HIS A 112 -2.50 -10.26 5.23
CA HIS A 112 -3.84 -9.71 5.00
C HIS A 112 -3.75 -8.41 4.20
N HIS A 113 -4.74 -8.16 3.34
CA HIS A 113 -4.82 -6.89 2.63
C HIS A 113 -5.53 -5.80 3.41
N THR A 114 -4.98 -4.59 3.34
CA THR A 114 -5.64 -3.40 3.87
C THR A 114 -6.83 -3.05 2.97
N ASP A 115 -8.06 -3.16 3.48
CA ASP A 115 -9.25 -2.63 2.81
C ASP A 115 -9.40 -1.13 3.16
N PRO A 116 -9.19 -0.21 2.21
CA PRO A 116 -9.35 1.22 2.47
C PRO A 116 -10.77 1.62 2.83
N LEU A 117 -11.81 0.91 2.36
CA LEU A 117 -13.19 1.25 2.69
C LEU A 117 -13.47 0.94 4.16
N LEU A 118 -12.91 -0.17 4.66
CA LEU A 118 -12.97 -0.50 6.07
C LEU A 118 -12.09 0.43 6.92
N LEU A 119 -10.90 0.79 6.44
CA LEU A 119 -10.02 1.75 7.12
C LEU A 119 -10.69 3.13 7.26
N GLU A 120 -11.34 3.63 6.20
CA GLU A 120 -12.13 4.85 6.27
C GLU A 120 -13.27 4.74 7.28
N LYS A 121 -13.97 3.58 7.31
CA LYS A 121 -15.04 3.34 8.27
C LYS A 121 -14.51 3.42 9.71
N ILE A 122 -13.38 2.80 10.02
CA ILE A 122 -12.78 2.85 11.36
C ILE A 122 -12.43 4.29 11.74
N LEU A 123 -11.77 5.02 10.83
CA LEU A 123 -11.40 6.42 11.06
C LEU A 123 -12.62 7.32 11.32
N LYS A 124 -13.73 7.11 10.60
CA LYS A 124 -14.96 7.89 10.81
C LYS A 124 -15.67 7.63 12.14
N HIS A 125 -15.43 6.48 12.78
CA HIS A 125 -15.99 6.15 14.09
C HIS A 125 -15.00 6.39 15.24
N SER A 126 -13.77 6.79 14.93
CA SER A 126 -12.75 7.09 15.93
C SER A 126 -12.98 8.46 16.57
N GLU A 127 -12.88 8.52 17.89
CA GLU A 127 -12.92 9.78 18.65
C GLU A 127 -11.58 10.54 18.63
N LEU A 128 -10.57 10.00 17.96
CA LEU A 128 -9.23 10.57 17.91
C LEU A 128 -9.01 11.50 16.70
N VAL A 129 -9.90 11.42 15.70
CA VAL A 129 -9.77 12.16 14.44
C VAL A 129 -11.08 12.82 14.03
N LYS A 130 -10.98 13.87 13.22
CA LYS A 130 -12.10 14.62 12.63
C LYS A 130 -11.87 14.86 11.14
N ASN A 131 -12.91 15.35 10.46
CA ASN A 131 -12.87 15.74 9.05
C ASN A 131 -12.34 14.62 8.11
N VAL A 132 -12.71 13.38 8.38
CA VAL A 132 -12.26 12.21 7.59
C VAL A 132 -12.93 12.21 6.22
N ASN A 133 -12.11 12.31 5.18
CA ASN A 133 -12.49 12.37 3.78
C ASN A 133 -11.78 11.28 2.97
N ARG A 134 -12.32 11.00 1.79
CA ARG A 134 -11.76 10.03 0.84
C ARG A 134 -11.86 10.54 -0.58
N CYS A 135 -10.78 10.37 -1.35
CA CYS A 135 -10.81 10.45 -2.81
C CYS A 135 -10.28 9.16 -3.43
N SER A 136 -10.58 8.94 -4.70
CA SER A 136 -10.10 7.76 -5.43
C SER A 136 -9.58 8.15 -6.80
N LYS A 137 -8.62 7.38 -7.29
CA LYS A 137 -8.04 7.55 -8.63
C LYS A 137 -7.95 6.21 -9.31
N THR A 138 -8.57 6.11 -10.49
CA THR A 138 -8.49 4.94 -11.35
C THR A 138 -7.37 5.13 -12.36
N THR A 139 -6.44 4.18 -12.37
CA THR A 139 -5.32 4.14 -13.31
C THR A 139 -5.52 2.98 -14.28
N HIS A 140 -5.58 3.27 -15.58
CA HIS A 140 -5.70 2.23 -16.61
C HIS A 140 -4.35 1.56 -16.83
N LEU A 141 -4.26 0.26 -16.53
CA LEU A 141 -3.00 -0.49 -16.48
C LEU A 141 -2.34 -0.62 -17.86
N TRP A 142 -3.14 -0.59 -18.92
CA TRP A 142 -2.68 -0.69 -20.31
C TRP A 142 -2.27 0.64 -20.93
N LYS A 143 -2.52 1.79 -20.27
CA LYS A 143 -2.42 3.12 -20.89
C LYS A 143 -1.36 3.98 -20.21
N GLY A 144 -0.43 4.47 -21.03
CA GLY A 144 0.58 5.45 -20.63
C GLY A 144 1.61 4.89 -19.64
N MET A 145 2.64 5.69 -19.37
CA MET A 145 3.78 5.28 -18.55
C MET A 145 3.37 4.88 -17.13
N ILE A 146 2.51 5.69 -16.47
CA ILE A 146 2.07 5.42 -15.09
C ILE A 146 1.30 4.10 -15.00
N GLY A 147 0.39 3.84 -15.94
CA GLY A 147 -0.39 2.60 -15.96
C GLY A 147 0.48 1.37 -16.14
N GLN A 148 1.43 1.43 -17.08
CA GLN A 148 2.35 0.33 -17.35
C GLN A 148 3.31 0.06 -16.19
N LEU A 149 3.81 1.11 -15.53
CA LEU A 149 4.66 0.97 -14.33
C LEU A 149 3.87 0.37 -13.15
N LEU A 150 2.64 0.82 -12.94
CA LEU A 150 1.77 0.25 -11.90
C LEU A 150 1.53 -1.23 -12.16
N PHE A 151 1.21 -1.60 -13.40
CA PHE A 151 1.02 -3.00 -13.78
C PHE A 151 2.29 -3.84 -13.57
N ARG A 152 3.45 -3.31 -13.96
CA ARG A 152 4.74 -3.99 -13.76
C ARG A 152 5.01 -4.25 -12.28
N ASN A 153 4.74 -3.28 -11.41
CA ASN A 153 4.87 -3.45 -9.96
C ASN A 153 3.93 -4.57 -9.45
N GLN A 154 2.70 -4.64 -9.98
CA GLN A 154 1.79 -5.72 -9.62
C GLN A 154 2.29 -7.11 -10.06
N ILE A 155 2.75 -7.23 -11.31
CA ILE A 155 3.32 -8.49 -11.80
C ILE A 155 4.51 -8.89 -10.94
N GLN A 156 5.41 -7.96 -10.61
CA GLN A 156 6.58 -8.24 -9.80
C GLN A 156 6.21 -8.69 -8.38
N LYS A 157 5.18 -8.09 -7.77
CA LYS A 157 4.64 -8.51 -6.46
C LYS A 157 4.12 -9.95 -6.49
N ILE A 158 3.40 -10.34 -7.55
CA ILE A 158 2.88 -11.70 -7.71
C ILE A 158 4.03 -12.67 -8.01
N ALA A 159 4.95 -12.30 -8.91
CA ALA A 159 6.08 -13.11 -9.32
C ALA A 159 7.09 -13.36 -8.18
N SER A 160 7.25 -12.44 -7.23
CA SER A 160 8.13 -12.65 -6.06
C SER A 160 7.64 -13.78 -5.14
N HIS A 161 6.39 -14.22 -5.29
CA HIS A 161 5.80 -15.34 -4.55
C HIS A 161 5.62 -16.60 -5.41
N LYS A 162 6.27 -16.66 -6.58
CA LYS A 162 6.09 -17.72 -7.60
C LYS A 162 6.10 -19.13 -7.02
N SER A 163 7.11 -19.49 -6.23
CA SER A 163 7.26 -20.85 -5.69
C SER A 163 6.09 -21.23 -4.78
N GLY A 164 5.74 -20.36 -3.83
CA GLY A 164 4.61 -20.58 -2.91
C GLY A 164 3.27 -20.66 -3.65
N LEU A 165 3.05 -19.75 -4.60
CA LEU A 165 1.82 -19.70 -5.38
C LEU A 165 1.67 -20.91 -6.33
N CYS A 166 2.76 -21.38 -6.94
CA CYS A 166 2.77 -22.63 -7.72
C CYS A 166 2.40 -23.83 -6.85
N GLY A 167 2.95 -23.91 -5.63
CA GLY A 167 2.62 -24.95 -4.65
C GLY A 167 1.15 -24.92 -4.24
N TYR A 168 0.61 -23.73 -3.98
CA TYR A 168 -0.80 -23.52 -3.64
C TYR A 168 -1.73 -23.96 -4.78
N LEU A 169 -1.44 -23.53 -6.01
CA LEU A 169 -2.22 -23.85 -7.22
C LEU A 169 -2.01 -25.29 -7.73
N LYS A 170 -0.98 -25.99 -7.24
CA LYS A 170 -0.54 -27.30 -7.73
C LYS A 170 -0.20 -27.29 -9.23
N ILE A 171 0.44 -26.22 -9.69
CA ILE A 171 0.89 -26.03 -11.09
C ILE A 171 2.41 -25.98 -11.19
N GLY A 172 2.94 -26.23 -12.39
CA GLY A 172 4.36 -26.06 -12.68
C GLY A 172 4.74 -24.60 -12.95
N GLU A 173 5.99 -24.24 -12.69
CA GLU A 173 6.49 -22.87 -12.90
C GLU A 173 6.31 -22.36 -14.34
N LYS A 174 6.46 -23.22 -15.35
CA LYS A 174 6.25 -22.84 -16.76
C LYS A 174 4.79 -22.45 -17.04
N GLN A 175 3.85 -23.14 -16.41
CA GLN A 175 2.43 -22.80 -16.52
C GLN A 175 2.16 -21.44 -15.87
N PHE A 176 2.77 -21.20 -14.70
CA PHE A 176 2.70 -19.90 -14.03
C PHE A 176 3.30 -18.76 -14.86
N ASP A 177 4.44 -18.97 -15.51
CA ASP A 177 5.03 -17.95 -16.38
C ASP A 177 4.11 -17.63 -17.58
N SER A 178 3.52 -18.66 -18.20
CA SER A 178 2.53 -18.48 -19.28
C SER A 178 1.26 -17.74 -18.81
N MET A 179 0.84 -17.99 -17.58
CA MET A 179 -0.23 -17.25 -16.91
C MET A 179 0.12 -15.77 -16.76
N LEU A 180 1.34 -15.43 -16.32
CA LEU A 180 1.81 -14.03 -16.25
C LEU A 180 1.91 -13.36 -17.64
N GLU A 181 2.36 -14.08 -18.66
CA GLU A 181 2.36 -13.59 -20.05
C GLU A 181 0.94 -13.28 -20.54
N THR A 182 -0.01 -14.15 -20.20
CA THR A 182 -1.43 -13.97 -20.55
C THR A 182 -2.03 -12.75 -19.86
N MET A 183 -1.66 -12.47 -18.59
CA MET A 183 -2.09 -11.23 -17.91
C MET A 183 -1.70 -9.97 -18.69
N GLN A 184 -0.50 -9.93 -19.28
CA GLN A 184 -0.03 -8.77 -20.05
C GLN A 184 -0.91 -8.51 -21.28
N VAL A 185 -1.39 -9.57 -21.92
CA VAL A 185 -2.32 -9.48 -23.04
C VAL A 185 -3.72 -9.08 -22.57
N GLU A 186 -4.19 -9.69 -21.48
CA GLU A 186 -5.54 -9.46 -20.94
C GLU A 186 -5.74 -8.02 -20.47
N ILE A 187 -4.76 -7.39 -19.82
CA ILE A 187 -4.93 -6.00 -19.36
C ILE A 187 -5.20 -5.02 -20.51
N VAL A 188 -4.67 -5.31 -21.71
CA VAL A 188 -4.89 -4.51 -22.91
C VAL A 188 -6.25 -4.81 -23.53
N ASN A 189 -6.62 -6.09 -23.61
CA ASN A 189 -7.86 -6.55 -24.23
C ASN A 189 -9.09 -6.17 -23.41
N TYR A 190 -9.05 -6.40 -22.10
CA TYR A 190 -10.14 -6.11 -21.18
C TYR A 190 -10.11 -4.67 -20.64
N LYS A 191 -9.11 -3.88 -21.05
CA LYS A 191 -8.94 -2.49 -20.62
C LYS A 191 -8.88 -2.37 -19.10
N SER A 192 -8.16 -3.30 -18.45
CA SER A 192 -8.08 -3.40 -17.01
C SER A 192 -7.54 -2.13 -16.37
N SER A 193 -8.05 -1.81 -15.19
CA SER A 193 -7.62 -0.66 -14.41
C SER A 193 -7.52 -1.01 -12.94
N LEU A 194 -6.87 -0.15 -12.18
CA LEU A 194 -6.73 -0.30 -10.75
C LEU A 194 -7.14 1.01 -10.07
N THR A 195 -7.91 0.91 -8.99
CA THR A 195 -8.38 2.06 -8.23
C THR A 195 -7.63 2.14 -6.90
N THR A 196 -6.92 3.25 -6.72
CA THR A 196 -6.29 3.60 -5.44
C THR A 196 -7.19 4.55 -4.67
N TYR A 197 -7.28 4.38 -3.35
CA TYR A 197 -8.03 5.24 -2.46
C TYR A 197 -7.06 6.04 -1.60
N ARG A 198 -7.39 7.30 -1.39
CA ARG A 198 -6.67 8.20 -0.49
C ARG A 198 -7.65 8.66 0.57
N ILE A 199 -7.33 8.37 1.82
CA ILE A 199 -8.12 8.72 3.00
C ILE A 199 -7.31 9.73 3.79
N TYR A 200 -7.92 10.83 4.19
CA TYR A 200 -7.22 11.88 4.92
C TYR A 200 -8.15 12.54 5.92
N GLY A 201 -7.58 13.12 6.95
CA GLY A 201 -8.32 13.78 8.03
C GLY A 201 -7.37 14.47 8.98
N GLU A 202 -7.91 14.88 10.12
CA GLU A 202 -7.20 15.68 11.12
C GLU A 202 -7.22 14.96 12.47
N LYS A 203 -6.11 15.05 13.23
CA LYS A 203 -6.13 14.76 14.67
C LYS A 203 -7.03 15.77 15.37
N ILE A 204 -7.83 15.31 16.34
CA ILE A 204 -8.68 16.21 17.15
C ILE A 204 -7.83 17.22 17.92
#